data_AF-A0A0S7B6U8-F1
#
_entry.id   AF-A0A0S7B6U8-F1
#
_cell.length_a   1.000
_cell.length_b   1.000
_cell.length_c   1.000
_cell.angle_alpha   90.00
_cell.angle_beta   90.00
_cell.angle_gamma   90.00
#
_symmetry.space_group_name_H-M   'P 1'
#
loop_
_entity.id
_entity.type
_entity.pdbx_description
1 polymer ?
#
loop_
_entity_poly.entity_id
_entity_poly.type
_entity_poly.pdbx_seq_one_letter_code
_entity_poly.pdbx_strand_id
1 'polypeptide(L)'
;MAQHTWQFSLDNQPHTIRAEIDLFRGIRSVQLDGVDARPANEGRFDTSALKSFEVAGHSAQVMKYTGGAALLLDGQALPNTPGQTLPARLQKYETQRVFWRKLAGLTGLKESPRADGMLEWRNRLIGTSDNRLVVLDYSVTYQFMRSRIAIFTRFAQEKDVNSLRGKIELDPAVLALAKRLKRTSLEMSIQSAGVAILLPYDLRKTSPEQAAEDIRTLLNVVKKYTKPLPLTYCDWGQCKSAVHPRELVFYNHSPLLVCSSCMPLLEKAGEANLARYHKRAPGFLKAISAGLAVTALVGVFFGIWKFSLVLAIASFGLFFAIVAAMNMLMVKRTFGMLWAAGGLTLLGVAIASVIEAALRLMSTITLEQVELGLVFLRPETQRLMGINLAVSAVVTAATLWFVLHQQRQAVHELAHPTIEHSGIEG
;
A
#
# COMPACT_ATOMS: atom_id res chain seq x y z
N MET A 1 9.82 -23.38 16.39
CA MET A 1 8.48 -23.20 17.02
C MET A 1 8.70 -22.43 18.31
N ALA A 2 7.83 -21.48 18.64
CA ALA A 2 7.92 -20.71 19.87
C ALA A 2 6.62 -20.87 20.66
N GLN A 3 6.73 -21.16 21.95
CA GLN A 3 5.61 -21.20 22.87
C GLN A 3 5.55 -19.87 23.62
N HIS A 4 4.38 -19.24 23.62
CA HIS A 4 4.12 -18.01 24.34
C HIS A 4 3.11 -18.28 25.44
N THR A 5 3.37 -17.76 26.65
CA THR A 5 2.48 -17.89 27.80
C THR A 5 2.17 -16.51 28.35
N TRP A 6 0.90 -16.26 28.63
CA TRP A 6 0.39 -15.08 29.30
C TRP A 6 -0.33 -15.49 30.58
N GLN A 7 -0.04 -14.82 31.68
CA GLN A 7 -0.69 -14.98 32.97
C GLN A 7 -1.29 -13.64 33.40
N PHE A 8 -2.57 -13.62 33.74
CA PHE A 8 -3.28 -12.42 34.18
C PHE A 8 -4.45 -12.79 35.07
N SER A 9 -5.03 -11.78 35.74
CA SER A 9 -6.27 -11.94 36.51
C SER A 9 -7.38 -11.14 35.82
N LEU A 10 -8.54 -11.76 35.67
CA LEU A 10 -9.76 -11.14 35.15
C LEU A 10 -10.90 -11.51 36.09
N ASP A 11 -11.73 -10.55 36.49
CA ASP A 11 -12.82 -10.75 37.46
C ASP A 11 -12.41 -11.50 38.75
N ASN A 12 -11.22 -11.18 39.26
CA ASN A 12 -10.58 -11.83 40.42
C ASN A 12 -10.26 -13.33 40.24
N GLN A 13 -10.29 -13.85 39.02
CA GLN A 13 -9.87 -15.21 38.69
C GLN A 13 -8.56 -15.20 37.89
N PRO A 14 -7.58 -16.05 38.24
CA PRO A 14 -6.35 -16.18 37.48
C PRO A 14 -6.61 -16.98 36.21
N HIS A 15 -6.09 -16.49 35.09
CA HIS A 15 -6.13 -17.16 33.79
C HIS A 15 -4.72 -17.32 33.21
N THR A 16 -4.51 -18.43 32.53
CA THR A 16 -3.30 -18.73 31.77
C THR A 16 -3.64 -19.01 30.32
N ILE A 17 -3.08 -18.21 29.41
CA ILE A 17 -3.19 -18.43 27.97
C ILE A 17 -1.86 -18.92 27.44
N ARG A 18 -1.86 -20.03 26.70
CA ARG A 18 -0.69 -20.58 26.01
C ARG A 18 -0.95 -20.62 24.52
N ALA A 19 0.00 -20.14 23.73
CA ALA A 19 -0.08 -20.23 22.28
C ALA A 19 1.17 -20.85 21.69
N GLU A 20 0.98 -21.78 20.75
CA GLU A 20 2.06 -22.32 19.94
C GLU A 20 2.11 -21.59 18.60
N ILE A 21 3.24 -20.93 18.34
CA ILE A 21 3.40 -20.08 17.18
C ILE A 21 4.57 -20.59 16.34
N ASP A 22 4.24 -20.95 15.10
CA ASP A 22 5.19 -21.31 14.07
C ASP A 22 5.71 -20.04 13.39
N LEU A 23 7.04 -19.92 13.31
CA LEU A 23 7.72 -18.76 12.74
C LEU A 23 7.29 -18.49 11.29
N PHE A 24 6.96 -19.52 10.53
CA PHE A 24 6.59 -19.43 9.11
C PHE A 24 5.12 -19.75 8.85
N ARG A 25 4.49 -20.60 9.66
CA ARG A 25 3.10 -21.07 9.41
C ARG A 25 2.00 -20.36 10.20
N GLY A 26 2.35 -19.58 11.24
CA GLY A 26 1.36 -18.83 12.02
C GLY A 26 1.03 -19.44 13.39
N ILE A 27 -0.09 -19.05 13.98
CA ILE A 27 -0.61 -19.58 15.25
C ILE A 27 -1.20 -20.97 14.98
N ARG A 28 -0.68 -21.99 15.68
CA ARG A 28 -1.14 -23.37 15.54
C ARG A 28 -2.24 -23.73 16.52
N SER A 29 -2.03 -23.41 17.79
CA SER A 29 -2.97 -23.68 18.88
C SER A 29 -2.96 -22.53 19.88
N VAL A 30 -4.10 -22.34 20.53
CA VAL A 30 -4.27 -21.45 21.67
C VAL A 30 -5.03 -22.23 22.72
N GLN A 31 -4.50 -22.28 23.94
CA GLN A 31 -5.10 -22.91 25.10
C GLN A 31 -5.42 -21.85 26.15
N LEU A 32 -6.61 -21.91 26.72
CA LEU A 32 -7.06 -21.16 27.88
C LEU A 32 -7.18 -22.13 29.05
N ASP A 33 -6.43 -21.89 30.13
CA ASP A 33 -6.45 -22.68 31.36
C ASP A 33 -6.23 -24.19 31.13
N GLY A 34 -5.39 -24.51 30.14
CA GLY A 34 -5.04 -25.89 29.76
C GLY A 34 -6.01 -26.57 28.80
N VAL A 35 -7.06 -25.89 28.37
CA VAL A 35 -8.06 -26.39 27.40
C VAL A 35 -7.95 -25.60 26.10
N ASP A 36 -8.18 -26.22 24.95
CA ASP A 36 -8.19 -25.51 23.67
C ASP A 36 -9.24 -24.38 23.68
N ALA A 37 -8.79 -23.17 23.33
CA ALA A 37 -9.63 -21.99 23.32
C ALA A 37 -10.71 -22.11 22.25
N ARG A 38 -11.97 -21.91 22.64
CA ARG A 38 -13.10 -21.94 21.71
C ARG A 38 -13.13 -20.64 20.89
N PRO A 39 -13.22 -20.71 19.55
CA PRO A 39 -13.33 -19.50 18.73
C PRO A 39 -14.56 -18.67 19.14
N ALA A 40 -14.38 -17.36 19.28
CA ALA A 40 -15.48 -16.43 19.63
C ALA A 40 -16.54 -16.32 18.51
N ASN A 41 -16.12 -16.55 17.28
CA ASN A 41 -16.97 -16.56 16.10
C ASN A 41 -16.57 -17.77 15.24
N GLU A 42 -17.51 -18.38 14.51
CA GLU A 42 -17.28 -19.51 13.59
C GLU A 42 -16.29 -19.14 12.45
N GLY A 43 -15.01 -18.97 12.77
CA GLY A 43 -13.92 -18.71 11.82
C GLY A 43 -13.94 -17.36 11.07
N ARG A 44 -14.98 -16.52 11.17
CA ARG A 44 -15.15 -15.30 10.34
C ARG A 44 -14.02 -14.26 10.43
N PHE A 45 -13.18 -14.31 11.46
CA PHE A 45 -12.10 -13.33 11.70
C PHE A 45 -10.75 -13.96 12.07
N ASP A 46 -10.67 -15.29 12.07
CA ASP A 46 -9.44 -16.00 12.41
C ASP A 46 -8.55 -16.11 11.17
N THR A 47 -7.27 -15.79 11.33
CA THR A 47 -6.25 -15.98 10.29
C THR A 47 -5.10 -16.82 10.83
N SER A 48 -4.13 -17.17 9.98
CA SER A 48 -2.89 -17.78 10.47
C SER A 48 -2.12 -16.85 11.43
N ALA A 49 -2.41 -15.55 11.45
CA ALA A 49 -1.75 -14.58 12.32
C ALA A 49 -2.62 -14.05 13.46
N LEU A 50 -3.91 -14.40 13.53
CA LEU A 50 -4.86 -13.91 14.53
C LEU A 50 -5.83 -15.03 14.94
N LYS A 51 -5.97 -15.24 16.25
CA LYS A 51 -6.97 -16.13 16.85
C LYS A 51 -7.81 -15.36 17.85
N SER A 52 -9.13 -15.40 17.71
CA SER A 52 -10.09 -14.70 18.58
C SER A 52 -10.96 -15.69 19.36
N PHE A 53 -11.10 -15.46 20.66
CA PHE A 53 -11.84 -16.31 21.60
C PHE A 53 -12.38 -15.45 22.75
N GLU A 54 -13.20 -16.04 23.61
CA GLU A 54 -13.75 -15.35 24.78
C GLU A 54 -13.10 -15.85 26.07
N VAL A 55 -12.89 -14.94 27.01
CA VAL A 55 -12.41 -15.25 28.38
C VAL A 55 -13.34 -14.53 29.35
N ALA A 56 -14.13 -15.26 30.11
CA ALA A 56 -15.09 -14.70 31.08
C ALA A 56 -16.01 -13.59 30.50
N GLY A 57 -16.43 -13.72 29.24
CA GLY A 57 -17.28 -12.71 28.56
C GLY A 57 -16.52 -11.52 27.96
N HIS A 58 -15.18 -11.50 28.05
CA HIS A 58 -14.32 -10.51 27.41
C HIS A 58 -13.75 -11.03 26.10
N SER A 59 -13.54 -10.12 25.14
CA SER A 59 -12.96 -10.46 23.83
C SER A 59 -11.45 -10.62 23.96
N ALA A 60 -10.95 -11.84 23.80
CA ALA A 60 -9.53 -12.16 23.85
C ALA A 60 -8.97 -12.55 22.47
N GLN A 61 -7.76 -12.09 22.18
CA GLN A 61 -7.11 -12.33 20.89
C GLN A 61 -5.64 -12.60 21.04
N VAL A 62 -5.17 -13.69 20.45
CA VAL A 62 -3.75 -13.96 20.26
C VAL A 62 -3.36 -13.54 18.86
N MET A 63 -2.32 -12.73 18.76
CA MET A 63 -1.78 -12.23 17.50
C MET A 63 -0.32 -12.59 17.33
N LYS A 64 0.05 -12.97 16.11
CA LYS A 64 1.45 -13.06 15.69
C LYS A 64 1.81 -11.79 14.91
N TYR A 65 2.93 -11.17 15.27
CA TYR A 65 3.51 -10.06 14.50
C TYR A 65 5.00 -10.32 14.25
N THR A 66 5.63 -9.53 13.37
CA THR A 66 7.07 -9.70 13.07
C THR A 66 7.91 -9.52 14.34
N GLY A 67 8.59 -10.57 14.78
CA GLY A 67 9.43 -10.53 15.99
C GLY A 67 8.70 -10.77 17.31
N GLY A 68 7.44 -11.23 17.31
CA GLY A 68 6.79 -11.63 18.56
C GLY A 68 5.32 -12.02 18.44
N ALA A 69 4.67 -12.09 19.60
CA ALA A 69 3.26 -12.36 19.74
C ALA A 69 2.65 -11.46 20.80
N ALA A 70 1.35 -11.20 20.68
CA ALA A 70 0.58 -10.39 21.61
C ALA A 70 -0.66 -11.16 22.08
N LEU A 71 -1.00 -10.99 23.35
CA LEU A 71 -2.35 -11.23 23.84
C LEU A 71 -3.03 -9.87 23.98
N LEU A 72 -4.20 -9.72 23.35
CA LEU A 72 -5.06 -8.57 23.51
C LEU A 72 -6.33 -8.99 24.25
N LEU A 73 -6.72 -8.26 25.29
CA LEU A 73 -7.98 -8.41 25.99
C LEU A 73 -8.78 -7.11 25.83
N ASP A 74 -9.95 -7.16 25.21
CA ASP A 74 -10.74 -5.99 24.78
C ASP A 74 -9.89 -4.95 24.01
N GLY A 75 -9.01 -5.49 23.16
CA GLY A 75 -8.04 -4.74 22.37
C GLY A 75 -6.85 -4.17 23.15
N GLN A 76 -6.77 -4.34 24.48
CA GLN A 76 -5.61 -3.92 25.28
C GLN A 76 -4.54 -5.02 25.31
N ALA A 77 -3.30 -4.65 25.00
CA ALA A 77 -2.16 -5.56 25.08
C ALA A 77 -1.83 -5.91 26.54
N LEU A 78 -1.72 -7.21 26.81
CA LEU A 78 -1.30 -7.74 28.10
C LEU A 78 0.16 -8.18 28.08
N PRO A 79 0.92 -7.94 29.18
CA PRO A 79 2.25 -8.51 29.33
C PRO A 79 2.16 -10.02 29.55
N ASN A 80 3.26 -10.73 29.30
CA ASN A 80 3.32 -12.18 29.50
C ASN A 80 3.15 -12.57 30.98
N THR A 81 3.71 -11.77 31.88
CA THR A 81 3.63 -11.97 33.32
C THR A 81 3.14 -10.69 33.99
N PRO A 82 2.31 -10.76 35.05
CA PRO A 82 1.88 -9.57 35.78
C PRO A 82 3.08 -8.76 36.28
N GLY A 83 3.02 -7.43 36.15
CA GLY A 83 4.09 -6.52 36.55
C GLY A 83 5.24 -6.37 35.53
N GLN A 84 5.29 -7.18 34.47
CA GLN A 84 6.26 -6.99 33.39
C GLN A 84 5.85 -5.82 32.50
N THR A 85 6.83 -5.02 32.06
CA THR A 85 6.60 -3.99 31.05
C THR A 85 6.31 -4.61 29.68
N LEU A 86 5.38 -4.02 28.94
CA LEU A 86 5.11 -4.42 27.57
C LEU A 86 6.37 -4.23 26.69
N PRO A 87 6.66 -5.11 25.73
CA PRO A 87 7.64 -4.86 24.69
C PRO A 87 7.41 -3.52 23.99
N ALA A 88 8.47 -2.83 23.55
CA ALA A 88 8.38 -1.49 22.95
C ALA A 88 7.37 -1.40 21.78
N ARG A 89 7.21 -2.47 21.00
CA ARG A 89 6.23 -2.54 19.91
C ARG A 89 4.78 -2.55 20.41
N LEU A 90 4.50 -3.24 21.52
CA LEU A 90 3.20 -3.25 22.18
C LEU A 90 2.92 -1.94 22.92
N GLN A 91 3.95 -1.30 23.50
CA GLN A 91 3.81 0.06 24.05
C GLN A 91 3.45 1.08 22.97
N LYS A 92 4.08 0.99 21.79
CA LYS A 92 3.74 1.84 20.63
C LYS A 92 2.29 1.60 20.19
N TYR A 93 1.86 0.34 20.15
CA TYR A 93 0.47 -0.02 19.86
C TYR A 93 -0.51 0.60 20.86
N GLU A 94 -0.26 0.48 22.17
CA GLU A 94 -1.13 1.06 23.20
C GLU A 94 -1.23 2.59 23.10
N THR A 95 -0.11 3.28 22.86
CA THR A 95 -0.13 4.73 22.63
C THR A 95 -1.00 5.11 21.43
N GLN A 96 -0.92 4.33 20.35
CA GLN A 96 -1.79 4.53 19.18
C GLN A 96 -3.26 4.22 19.53
N ARG A 97 -3.53 3.12 20.25
CA ARG A 97 -4.88 2.74 20.66
C ARG A 97 -5.55 3.82 21.48
N VAL A 98 -4.84 4.45 22.42
CA VAL A 98 -5.38 5.58 23.21
C VAL A 98 -5.79 6.75 22.30
N PHE A 99 -4.96 7.09 21.31
CA PHE A 99 -5.31 8.09 20.30
C PHE A 99 -6.60 7.70 19.55
N TRP A 100 -6.69 6.46 19.08
CA TRP A 100 -7.83 5.96 18.31
C TRP A 100 -9.13 5.86 19.13
N ARG A 101 -9.06 5.43 20.40
CA ARG A 101 -10.20 5.45 21.33
C ARG A 101 -10.74 6.86 21.55
N LYS A 102 -9.84 7.83 21.74
CA LYS A 102 -10.24 9.23 21.89
C LYS A 102 -10.85 9.76 20.60
N LEU A 103 -10.26 9.44 19.44
CA LEU A 103 -10.80 9.81 18.14
C LEU A 103 -12.18 9.18 17.89
N ALA A 104 -12.40 7.93 18.32
CA ALA A 104 -13.70 7.25 18.28
C ALA A 104 -14.75 8.04 19.08
N GLY A 105 -14.44 8.39 20.33
CA GLY A 105 -15.33 9.20 21.17
C GLY A 105 -15.62 10.60 20.60
N LEU A 106 -14.64 11.24 19.94
CA LEU A 106 -14.82 12.55 19.31
C LEU A 106 -15.61 12.47 18.00
N THR A 107 -15.46 11.40 17.21
CA THR A 107 -16.11 11.27 15.90
C THR A 107 -17.46 10.54 15.96
N GLY A 108 -17.74 9.83 17.06
CA GLY A 108 -18.91 8.96 17.18
C GLY A 108 -18.78 7.65 16.40
N LEU A 109 -17.61 7.36 15.82
CA LEU A 109 -17.36 6.12 15.09
C LEU A 109 -16.99 5.00 16.07
N LYS A 110 -17.38 3.76 15.78
CA LYS A 110 -17.09 2.58 16.59
C LYS A 110 -15.76 1.94 16.19
N GLU A 111 -15.04 1.38 17.15
CA GLU A 111 -13.83 0.59 16.86
C GLU A 111 -14.21 -0.71 16.15
N SER A 112 -13.55 -1.00 15.04
CA SER A 112 -13.70 -2.26 14.30
C SER A 112 -12.34 -2.69 13.78
N PRO A 113 -11.50 -3.27 14.65
CA PRO A 113 -10.11 -3.55 14.32
C PRO A 113 -9.94 -4.55 13.17
N ARG A 114 -8.84 -4.42 12.43
CA ARG A 114 -8.53 -5.30 11.28
C ARG A 114 -8.30 -6.75 11.71
N ALA A 115 -8.74 -7.68 10.86
CA ALA A 115 -8.56 -9.12 11.04
C ALA A 115 -7.25 -9.68 10.44
N ASP A 116 -6.45 -8.85 9.78
CA ASP A 116 -5.26 -9.28 9.02
C ASP A 116 -4.00 -9.59 9.85
N GLY A 117 -4.10 -9.54 11.18
CA GLY A 117 -3.00 -9.89 12.08
C GLY A 117 -1.89 -8.83 12.19
N MET A 118 -2.02 -7.68 11.51
CA MET A 118 -1.01 -6.62 11.53
C MET A 118 -1.24 -5.67 12.70
N LEU A 119 -0.60 -5.94 13.85
CA LEU A 119 -0.78 -5.18 15.10
C LEU A 119 -0.71 -3.65 14.92
N GLU A 120 0.25 -3.15 14.13
CA GLU A 120 0.45 -1.71 13.92
C GLU A 120 -0.64 -1.06 13.07
N TRP A 121 -1.38 -1.84 12.29
CA TRP A 121 -2.38 -1.36 11.33
C TRP A 121 -3.79 -1.66 11.78
N ARG A 122 -3.92 -2.37 12.89
CA ARG A 122 -5.17 -2.88 13.45
C ARG A 122 -6.23 -1.82 13.67
N ASN A 123 -5.83 -0.59 13.99
CA ASN A 123 -6.76 0.46 14.38
C ASN A 123 -7.60 0.95 13.19
N ARG A 124 -8.90 0.72 13.27
CA ARG A 124 -9.89 1.16 12.29
C ARG A 124 -11.16 1.57 13.03
N LEU A 125 -11.76 2.68 12.59
CA LEU A 125 -13.05 3.16 13.08
C LEU A 125 -14.08 3.10 11.96
N ILE A 126 -15.28 2.66 12.28
CA ILE A 126 -16.38 2.49 11.35
C ILE A 126 -17.63 3.12 11.94
N GLY A 127 -18.40 3.79 11.11
CA GLY A 127 -19.70 4.30 11.51
C GLY A 127 -20.34 5.09 10.41
N THR A 128 -21.28 5.94 10.80
CA THR A 128 -22.06 6.73 9.86
C THR A 128 -22.00 8.20 10.21
N SER A 129 -21.88 9.06 9.20
CA SER A 129 -22.03 10.51 9.31
C SER A 129 -22.97 10.98 8.22
N ASP A 130 -24.07 11.65 8.57
CA ASP A 130 -25.07 12.14 7.59
C ASP A 130 -25.55 11.07 6.59
N ASN A 131 -25.92 9.89 7.10
CA ASN A 131 -26.32 8.72 6.29
C ASN A 131 -25.26 8.22 5.30
N ARG A 132 -23.99 8.54 5.51
CA ARG A 132 -22.86 8.01 4.75
C ARG A 132 -22.06 7.07 5.61
N LEU A 133 -21.67 5.94 5.03
CA LEU A 133 -20.63 5.12 5.62
C LEU A 133 -19.33 5.93 5.69
N VAL A 134 -18.71 5.93 6.86
CA VAL A 134 -17.38 6.50 7.09
C VAL A 134 -16.51 5.40 7.69
N VAL A 135 -15.37 5.17 7.06
CA VAL A 135 -14.32 4.32 7.62
C VAL A 135 -13.04 5.14 7.75
N LEU A 136 -12.48 5.15 8.95
CA LEU A 136 -11.15 5.64 9.22
C LEU A 136 -10.23 4.43 9.37
N ASP A 137 -9.24 4.30 8.49
CA ASP A 137 -8.26 3.22 8.56
C ASP A 137 -6.86 3.79 8.75
N TYR A 138 -6.02 3.07 9.49
CA TYR A 138 -4.61 3.38 9.57
C TYR A 138 -3.93 2.93 8.27
N SER A 139 -3.32 3.87 7.55
CA SER A 139 -2.64 3.62 6.29
C SER A 139 -1.16 3.95 6.41
N VAL A 140 -0.31 3.12 5.83
CA VAL A 140 1.13 3.39 5.71
C VAL A 140 1.48 3.43 4.24
N THR A 141 1.90 4.59 3.74
CA THR A 141 2.53 4.62 2.42
C THR A 141 3.90 3.97 2.51
N TYR A 142 4.06 2.81 1.85
CA TYR A 142 5.31 2.04 1.80
C TYR A 142 6.53 2.87 1.38
N GLN A 143 6.35 3.95 0.61
CA GLN A 143 7.45 4.84 0.20
C GLN A 143 8.12 5.60 1.35
N PHE A 144 7.40 5.88 2.44
CA PHE A 144 7.95 6.69 3.54
C PHE A 144 7.74 6.09 4.93
N MET A 145 7.09 4.92 5.03
CA MET A 145 6.67 4.31 6.30
C MET A 145 5.97 5.32 7.23
N ARG A 146 5.30 6.32 6.65
CA ARG A 146 4.58 7.35 7.39
C ARG A 146 3.19 6.87 7.66
N SER A 147 2.83 6.85 8.94
CA SER A 147 1.46 6.77 9.42
C SER A 147 0.58 7.78 8.70
N ARG A 148 -0.61 7.37 8.31
CA ARG A 148 -1.66 8.22 7.74
C ARG A 148 -3.01 7.75 8.26
N ILE A 149 -3.96 8.67 8.33
CA ILE A 149 -5.37 8.31 8.52
C ILE A 149 -6.02 8.37 7.14
N ALA A 150 -6.54 7.24 6.68
CA ALA A 150 -7.33 7.16 5.47
C ALA A 150 -8.80 7.32 5.81
N ILE A 151 -9.46 8.32 5.23
CA ILE A 151 -10.89 8.54 5.33
C ILE A 151 -11.54 7.96 4.09
N PHE A 152 -12.38 6.95 4.27
CA PHE A 152 -13.22 6.41 3.22
C PHE A 152 -14.66 6.84 3.47
N THR A 153 -15.30 7.36 2.43
CA THR A 153 -16.74 7.59 2.47
C THR A 153 -17.38 7.31 1.12
N ARG A 154 -18.63 6.86 1.18
CA ARG A 154 -19.42 6.47 0.02
C ARG A 154 -20.42 7.56 -0.37
N PHE A 155 -20.67 7.67 -1.66
CA PHE A 155 -21.62 8.60 -2.23
C PHE A 155 -22.31 8.02 -3.46
N ALA A 156 -23.48 8.59 -3.79
CA ALA A 156 -24.24 8.18 -4.96
C ALA A 156 -23.41 8.35 -6.24
N GLN A 157 -23.60 7.46 -7.20
CA GLN A 157 -22.72 7.36 -8.36
C GLN A 157 -22.59 8.70 -9.10
N GLU A 158 -21.34 9.18 -9.23
CA GLU A 158 -21.00 10.40 -9.94
C GLU A 158 -20.43 10.07 -11.32
N LYS A 159 -20.95 10.73 -12.36
CA LYS A 159 -20.54 10.48 -13.74
C LYS A 159 -19.25 11.23 -14.08
N ASP A 160 -19.09 12.44 -13.53
CA ASP A 160 -17.92 13.28 -13.77
C ASP A 160 -17.01 13.33 -12.53
N VAL A 161 -16.28 12.24 -12.33
CA VAL A 161 -15.34 12.07 -11.21
C VAL A 161 -14.22 13.11 -11.22
N ASN A 162 -13.78 13.55 -12.40
CA ASN A 162 -12.71 14.54 -12.54
C ASN A 162 -13.19 15.94 -12.12
N SER A 163 -14.40 16.33 -12.53
CA SER A 163 -15.02 17.59 -12.08
C SER A 163 -15.28 17.56 -10.57
N LEU A 164 -15.77 16.45 -10.03
CA LEU A 164 -15.95 16.29 -8.58
C LEU A 164 -14.63 16.43 -7.82
N ARG A 165 -13.55 15.82 -8.34
CA ARG A 165 -12.20 15.96 -7.77
C ARG A 165 -11.76 17.42 -7.75
N GLY A 166 -11.88 18.12 -8.87
CA GLY A 166 -11.55 19.54 -8.95
C GLY A 166 -12.32 20.39 -7.95
N LYS A 167 -13.64 20.13 -7.77
CA LYS A 167 -14.48 20.85 -6.80
C LYS A 167 -14.03 20.62 -5.35
N ILE A 168 -13.66 19.40 -4.98
CA ILE A 168 -13.20 19.07 -3.63
C ILE A 168 -11.80 19.66 -3.40
N GLU A 169 -10.87 19.48 -4.33
CA GLU A 169 -9.49 19.96 -4.21
C GLU A 169 -9.40 21.49 -4.14
N LEU A 170 -10.27 22.21 -4.85
CA LEU A 170 -10.33 23.66 -4.88
C LEU A 170 -11.21 24.26 -3.77
N ASP A 171 -11.85 23.45 -2.93
CA ASP A 171 -12.66 23.98 -1.84
C ASP A 171 -11.76 24.73 -0.83
N PRO A 172 -12.13 25.97 -0.41
CA PRO A 172 -11.31 26.76 0.50
C PRO A 172 -10.94 26.04 1.79
N ALA A 173 -11.82 25.18 2.33
CA ALA A 173 -11.54 24.42 3.54
C ALA A 173 -10.47 23.35 3.31
N VAL A 174 -10.48 22.70 2.14
CA VAL A 174 -9.47 21.71 1.74
C VAL A 174 -8.12 22.38 1.50
N LEU A 175 -8.12 23.53 0.81
CA LEU A 175 -6.91 24.31 0.56
C LEU A 175 -6.29 24.83 1.87
N ALA A 176 -7.11 25.33 2.80
CA ALA A 176 -6.66 25.77 4.12
C ALA A 176 -6.07 24.60 4.92
N LEU A 177 -6.72 23.44 4.90
CA LEU A 177 -6.23 22.22 5.54
C LEU A 177 -4.89 21.77 4.93
N ALA A 178 -4.78 21.70 3.59
CA ALA A 178 -3.54 21.35 2.90
C ALA A 178 -2.40 22.31 3.29
N LYS A 179 -2.66 23.62 3.31
CA LYS A 179 -1.70 24.65 3.73
C LYS A 179 -1.24 24.45 5.17
N ARG A 180 -2.16 24.19 6.11
CA ARG A 180 -1.83 23.91 7.53
C ARG A 180 -0.96 22.66 7.66
N LEU A 181 -1.22 21.64 6.84
CA LEU A 181 -0.42 20.41 6.76
C LEU A 181 0.87 20.56 5.95
N LYS A 182 1.19 21.78 5.48
CA LYS A 182 2.36 22.09 4.65
C LYS A 182 2.42 21.24 3.38
N ARG A 183 1.28 21.06 2.73
CA ARG A 183 1.12 20.35 1.45
C ARG A 183 0.56 21.27 0.38
N THR A 184 0.93 21.01 -0.86
CA THR A 184 0.34 21.65 -2.04
C THR A 184 -1.10 21.17 -2.27
N SER A 185 -1.35 19.89 -2.04
CA SER A 185 -2.67 19.28 -2.11
C SER A 185 -2.77 18.07 -1.16
N LEU A 186 -4.00 17.66 -0.86
CA LEU A 186 -4.25 16.40 -0.15
C LEU A 186 -4.22 15.24 -1.13
N GLU A 187 -3.61 14.13 -0.74
CA GLU A 187 -3.65 12.91 -1.54
C GLU A 187 -5.04 12.29 -1.44
N MET A 188 -5.76 12.24 -2.56
CA MET A 188 -7.10 11.66 -2.63
C MET A 188 -7.30 10.79 -3.87
N SER A 189 -8.09 9.73 -3.69
CA SER A 189 -8.55 8.86 -4.76
C SER A 189 -10.07 8.92 -4.80
N ILE A 190 -10.62 9.51 -5.86
CA ILE A 190 -12.06 9.59 -6.09
C ILE A 190 -12.42 8.53 -7.11
N GLN A 191 -13.40 7.70 -6.76
CA GLN A 191 -14.05 6.73 -7.62
C GLN A 191 -15.50 7.15 -7.86
N SER A 192 -16.20 6.44 -8.74
CA SER A 192 -17.58 6.77 -9.10
C SER A 192 -18.54 6.73 -7.92
N ALA A 193 -18.32 5.91 -6.89
CA ALA A 193 -19.23 5.73 -5.75
C ALA A 193 -18.60 6.03 -4.38
N GLY A 194 -17.44 6.69 -4.36
CA GLY A 194 -16.77 6.99 -3.10
C GLY A 194 -15.45 7.73 -3.25
N VAL A 195 -14.93 8.18 -2.11
CA VAL A 195 -13.62 8.85 -2.02
C VAL A 195 -12.82 8.26 -0.88
N ALA A 196 -11.52 8.13 -1.13
CA ALA A 196 -10.50 7.88 -0.13
C ALA A 196 -9.60 9.12 -0.02
N ILE A 197 -9.51 9.74 1.15
CA ILE A 197 -8.63 10.89 1.42
C ILE A 197 -7.57 10.45 2.42
N LEU A 198 -6.30 10.71 2.11
CA LEU A 198 -5.18 10.37 2.98
C LEU A 198 -4.69 11.60 3.73
N LEU A 199 -4.82 11.57 5.06
CA LEU A 199 -4.29 12.58 5.96
C LEU A 199 -2.89 12.20 6.46
N PRO A 200 -1.84 12.99 6.16
CA PRO A 200 -0.45 12.66 6.47
C PRO A 200 -0.07 12.96 7.94
N TYR A 201 -0.81 12.42 8.90
CA TYR A 201 -0.56 12.66 10.32
C TYR A 201 0.53 11.79 10.92
N ASP A 202 1.42 12.41 11.70
CA ASP A 202 2.20 11.69 12.70
C ASP A 202 1.38 11.66 14.00
N LEU A 203 0.92 10.47 14.40
CA LEU A 203 0.13 10.27 15.62
C LEU A 203 0.86 10.75 16.89
N ARG A 204 2.18 10.97 16.83
CA ARG A 204 2.96 11.55 17.93
C ARG A 204 2.88 13.07 18.02
N LYS A 205 2.43 13.74 16.96
CA LYS A 205 2.43 15.21 16.84
C LYS A 205 1.03 15.79 16.69
N THR A 206 0.10 15.01 16.14
CA THR A 206 -1.29 15.41 15.95
C THR A 206 -2.11 14.95 17.15
N SER A 207 -2.91 15.85 17.73
CA SER A 207 -3.86 15.48 18.78
C SER A 207 -5.13 14.86 18.18
N PRO A 208 -5.84 13.98 18.92
CA PRO A 208 -7.12 13.42 18.47
C PRO A 208 -8.16 14.50 18.15
N GLU A 209 -8.16 15.63 18.88
CA GLU A 209 -9.08 16.76 18.67
C GLU A 209 -8.86 17.40 17.31
N GLN A 210 -7.60 17.67 16.97
CA GLN A 210 -7.26 18.24 15.66
C GLN A 210 -7.62 17.27 14.54
N ALA A 211 -7.32 15.98 14.71
CA ALA A 211 -7.68 14.97 13.71
C ALA A 211 -9.20 14.90 13.51
N ALA A 212 -9.99 14.93 14.59
CA ALA A 212 -11.45 14.90 14.53
C ALA A 212 -12.03 16.13 13.80
N GLU A 213 -11.51 17.33 14.08
CA GLU A 213 -11.91 18.56 13.40
C GLU A 213 -11.63 18.49 11.89
N ASP A 214 -10.47 17.98 11.50
CA ASP A 214 -10.04 17.88 10.11
C ASP A 214 -10.86 16.84 9.35
N ILE A 215 -11.14 15.70 9.99
CA ILE A 215 -12.03 14.67 9.46
C ILE A 215 -13.43 15.26 9.24
N ARG A 216 -14.00 15.96 10.23
CA ARG A 216 -15.32 16.60 10.09
C ARG A 216 -15.32 17.64 8.96
N THR A 217 -14.26 18.45 8.86
CA THR A 217 -14.10 19.44 7.80
C THR A 217 -14.14 18.78 6.42
N LEU A 218 -13.37 17.70 6.24
CA LEU A 218 -13.36 16.96 4.98
C LEU A 218 -14.69 16.28 4.67
N LEU A 219 -15.34 15.67 5.66
CA LEU A 219 -16.66 15.06 5.48
C LEU A 219 -17.71 16.11 5.08
N ASN A 220 -17.66 17.31 5.66
CA ASN A 220 -18.54 18.43 5.29
C ASN A 220 -18.31 18.91 3.86
N VAL A 221 -17.06 18.96 3.40
CA VAL A 221 -16.73 19.29 2.00
C VAL A 221 -17.26 18.21 1.06
N VAL A 222 -17.05 16.92 1.36
CA VAL A 222 -17.60 15.82 0.55
C VAL A 222 -19.13 15.88 0.51
N LYS A 223 -19.77 16.17 1.65
CA LYS A 223 -21.22 16.34 1.76
C LYS A 223 -21.75 17.47 0.86
N LYS A 224 -21.02 18.59 0.77
CA LYS A 224 -21.40 19.74 -0.06
C LYS A 224 -21.49 19.40 -1.55
N TYR A 225 -20.65 18.48 -2.04
CA TYR A 225 -20.53 18.20 -3.47
C TYR A 225 -21.10 16.85 -3.92
N THR A 226 -21.58 16.02 -3.01
CA THR A 226 -22.06 14.67 -3.33
C THR A 226 -23.39 14.36 -2.65
N LYS A 227 -24.13 13.38 -3.15
CA LYS A 227 -25.32 12.83 -2.46
C LYS A 227 -24.94 11.56 -1.67
N PRO A 228 -25.57 11.29 -0.51
CA PRO A 228 -25.30 10.06 0.23
C PRO A 228 -25.77 8.85 -0.59
N LEU A 229 -24.98 7.78 -0.56
CA LEU A 229 -25.42 6.48 -1.02
C LEU A 229 -26.11 5.78 0.16
N PRO A 230 -27.39 5.40 0.08
CA PRO A 230 -28.08 4.75 1.18
C PRO A 230 -27.34 3.51 1.66
N LEU A 231 -27.31 3.29 2.98
CA LEU A 231 -26.67 2.11 3.59
C LEU A 231 -27.35 0.80 3.17
N THR A 232 -28.59 0.89 2.67
CA THR A 232 -29.33 -0.24 2.08
C THR A 232 -28.82 -0.64 0.70
N TYR A 233 -27.98 0.16 0.05
CA TYR A 233 -27.45 -0.10 -1.29
C TYR A 233 -26.24 -1.05 -1.25
N CYS A 234 -26.27 -2.06 -2.12
CA CYS A 234 -25.20 -3.03 -2.27
C CYS A 234 -24.16 -2.53 -3.28
N ASP A 235 -22.89 -2.42 -2.87
CA ASP A 235 -21.80 -1.93 -3.73
C ASP A 235 -21.37 -2.92 -4.81
N TRP A 236 -21.80 -4.18 -4.73
CA TRP A 236 -21.37 -5.22 -5.65
C TRP A 236 -22.01 -5.08 -7.05
N GLY A 237 -21.43 -4.23 -7.89
CA GLY A 237 -21.70 -4.15 -9.33
C GLY A 237 -23.19 -4.08 -9.69
N GLN A 238 -23.69 -5.14 -10.34
CA GLN A 238 -25.05 -5.27 -10.88
C GLN A 238 -26.09 -5.79 -9.86
N CYS A 239 -25.78 -5.80 -8.56
CA CYS A 239 -26.67 -6.37 -7.55
C CYS A 239 -28.02 -5.61 -7.53
N LYS A 240 -29.07 -6.21 -8.10
CA LYS A 240 -30.44 -5.63 -8.17
C LYS A 240 -31.28 -5.91 -6.91
N SER A 241 -30.74 -6.63 -5.93
CA SER A 241 -31.50 -7.06 -4.76
C SER A 241 -31.71 -5.90 -3.80
N ALA A 242 -32.96 -5.58 -3.50
CA ALA A 242 -33.37 -4.50 -2.59
C ALA A 242 -33.51 -4.93 -1.11
N VAL A 243 -33.40 -6.23 -0.78
CA VAL A 243 -34.14 -6.80 0.37
C VAL A 243 -33.29 -7.59 1.38
N HIS A 244 -32.01 -7.28 1.57
CA HIS A 244 -31.19 -8.06 2.54
C HIS A 244 -30.43 -7.20 3.54
N PRO A 245 -30.22 -7.71 4.77
CA PRO A 245 -29.24 -7.13 5.67
C PRO A 245 -27.91 -7.04 4.92
N ARG A 246 -27.32 -5.84 4.97
CA ARG A 246 -26.03 -5.58 4.33
C ARG A 246 -24.95 -5.77 5.37
N GLU A 247 -23.93 -6.49 4.99
CA GLU A 247 -22.73 -6.68 5.78
C GLU A 247 -21.66 -5.75 5.23
N LEU A 248 -20.95 -5.05 6.12
CA LEU A 248 -19.77 -4.32 5.73
C LEU A 248 -18.62 -5.30 5.60
N VAL A 249 -18.06 -5.34 4.40
CA VAL A 249 -16.89 -6.15 4.09
C VAL A 249 -15.81 -5.26 3.51
N PHE A 250 -14.57 -5.59 3.81
CA PHE A 250 -13.41 -4.93 3.27
C PHE A 250 -12.80 -5.83 2.23
N TYR A 251 -12.96 -5.47 0.95
CA TYR A 251 -12.30 -6.15 -0.15
C TYR A 251 -11.04 -5.37 -0.52
N ASN A 252 -9.85 -5.94 -0.31
CA ASN A 252 -8.57 -5.23 -0.46
C ASN A 252 -8.53 -3.91 0.35
N HIS A 253 -9.00 -3.95 1.60
CA HIS A 253 -9.14 -2.79 2.49
C HIS A 253 -10.08 -1.68 2.01
N SER A 254 -10.81 -1.89 0.90
CA SER A 254 -11.85 -0.97 0.45
C SER A 254 -13.18 -1.38 1.09
N PRO A 255 -13.86 -0.49 1.83
CA PRO A 255 -15.14 -0.80 2.47
C PRO A 255 -16.26 -0.93 1.43
N LEU A 256 -16.98 -2.05 1.48
CA LEU A 256 -18.14 -2.35 0.64
C LEU A 256 -19.30 -2.82 1.52
N LEU A 257 -20.51 -2.29 1.30
CA LEU A 257 -21.72 -2.92 1.81
C LEU A 257 -22.21 -3.96 0.81
N VAL A 258 -22.29 -5.21 1.25
CA VAL A 258 -22.64 -6.34 0.40
C VAL A 258 -23.79 -7.10 1.06
N CYS A 259 -24.77 -7.54 0.27
CA CYS A 259 -25.80 -8.43 0.82
C CYS A 259 -25.37 -9.89 0.84
N SER A 260 -26.06 -10.65 1.68
CA SER A 260 -26.01 -12.12 1.72
C SER A 260 -25.98 -12.77 0.33
N SER A 261 -26.83 -12.36 -0.62
CA SER A 261 -26.86 -12.95 -1.97
C SER A 261 -25.62 -12.63 -2.83
N CYS A 262 -24.99 -11.49 -2.59
CA CYS A 262 -23.81 -11.03 -3.34
C CYS A 262 -22.49 -11.44 -2.63
N MET A 263 -22.54 -11.95 -1.39
CA MET A 263 -21.38 -12.40 -0.62
C MET A 263 -20.65 -13.60 -1.26
N PRO A 264 -21.31 -14.70 -1.66
CA PRO A 264 -20.62 -15.84 -2.28
C PRO A 264 -19.93 -15.48 -3.60
N LEU A 265 -20.48 -14.48 -4.32
CA LEU A 265 -19.89 -13.97 -5.56
C LEU A 265 -18.61 -13.18 -5.28
N LEU A 266 -18.60 -12.37 -4.21
CA LEU A 266 -17.43 -11.65 -3.75
C LEU A 266 -16.33 -12.63 -3.31
N GLU A 267 -16.68 -13.64 -2.52
CA GLU A 267 -15.76 -14.69 -2.06
C GLU A 267 -15.12 -15.43 -3.23
N LYS A 268 -15.94 -15.91 -4.18
CA LYS A 268 -15.45 -16.57 -5.40
C LYS A 268 -14.56 -15.66 -6.25
N ALA A 269 -14.86 -14.36 -6.32
CA ALA A 269 -14.01 -13.39 -7.01
C ALA A 269 -12.67 -13.20 -6.28
N GLY A 270 -12.69 -13.18 -4.94
CA GLY A 270 -11.50 -13.16 -4.08
C GLY A 270 -10.61 -14.38 -4.33
N GLU A 271 -11.19 -15.59 -4.28
CA GLU A 271 -10.49 -16.85 -4.56
C GLU A 271 -9.88 -16.88 -5.97
N ALA A 272 -10.65 -16.46 -6.99
CA ALA A 272 -10.17 -16.42 -8.36
C ALA A 272 -9.01 -15.42 -8.54
N ASN A 273 -9.03 -14.29 -7.82
CA ASN A 273 -7.95 -13.31 -7.83
C ASN A 273 -6.72 -13.82 -7.06
N LEU A 274 -6.92 -14.52 -5.94
CA LEU A 274 -5.86 -15.17 -5.19
C LEU A 274 -5.18 -16.28 -6.03
N ALA A 275 -5.97 -17.13 -6.69
CA ALA A 275 -5.47 -18.15 -7.60
C ALA A 275 -4.71 -17.55 -8.79
N ARG A 276 -5.21 -16.45 -9.38
CA ARG A 276 -4.48 -15.70 -10.42
C ARG A 276 -3.15 -15.15 -9.88
N TYR A 277 -3.13 -14.62 -8.66
CA TYR A 277 -1.92 -14.14 -8.01
C TYR A 277 -0.89 -15.26 -7.80
N HIS A 278 -1.31 -16.44 -7.34
CA HIS A 278 -0.43 -17.60 -7.17
C HIS A 278 0.08 -18.16 -8.50
N LYS A 279 -0.72 -18.10 -9.56
CA LYS A 279 -0.33 -18.53 -10.92
C LYS A 279 0.64 -17.57 -11.62
N ARG A 280 0.78 -16.32 -11.16
CA ARG A 280 1.80 -15.40 -11.71
C ARG A 280 3.21 -15.88 -11.29
N ALA A 281 3.98 -16.39 -12.26
CA ALA A 281 5.32 -16.92 -12.00
C ALA A 281 6.31 -15.83 -11.50
N PRO A 282 7.27 -16.16 -10.62
CA PRO A 282 8.39 -15.29 -10.28
C PRO A 282 9.35 -15.19 -11.48
N GLY A 283 9.00 -14.37 -12.46
CA GLY A 283 9.66 -14.34 -13.78
C GLY A 283 10.96 -13.56 -13.84
N PHE A 284 11.84 -13.65 -12.82
CA PHE A 284 13.10 -12.88 -12.78
C PHE A 284 13.98 -13.21 -13.98
N LEU A 285 14.07 -14.50 -14.33
CA LEU A 285 14.80 -14.98 -15.51
C LEU A 285 14.16 -14.52 -16.83
N LYS A 286 12.83 -14.45 -16.91
CA LYS A 286 12.12 -13.99 -18.12
C LYS A 286 12.27 -12.47 -18.34
N ALA A 287 12.32 -11.69 -17.26
CA ALA A 287 12.57 -10.26 -17.32
C ALA A 287 14.03 -9.96 -17.72
N ILE A 288 14.99 -10.72 -17.19
CA ILE A 288 16.41 -10.62 -17.59
C ILE A 288 16.60 -11.01 -19.05
N SER A 289 15.99 -12.11 -19.52
CA SER A 289 16.12 -12.53 -20.91
C SER A 289 15.48 -11.54 -21.89
N ALA A 290 14.34 -10.94 -21.53
CA ALA A 290 13.72 -9.88 -22.31
C ALA A 290 14.59 -8.62 -22.33
N GLY A 291 15.17 -8.23 -21.20
CA GLY A 291 16.13 -7.12 -21.11
C GLY A 291 17.35 -7.34 -21.99
N LEU A 292 17.98 -8.52 -21.92
CA LEU A 292 19.17 -8.88 -22.70
C LEU A 292 18.89 -8.94 -24.21
N ALA A 293 17.78 -9.55 -24.64
CA ALA A 293 17.43 -9.65 -26.06
C ALA A 293 17.20 -8.25 -26.69
N VAL A 294 16.58 -7.36 -25.92
CA VAL A 294 16.31 -5.98 -26.35
C VAL A 294 17.60 -5.15 -26.37
N THR A 295 18.48 -5.28 -25.36
CA THR A 295 19.80 -4.62 -25.35
C THR A 295 20.68 -5.07 -26.51
N ALA A 296 20.64 -6.36 -26.88
CA ALA A 296 21.41 -6.88 -28.02
C ALA A 296 20.91 -6.33 -29.37
N LEU A 297 19.59 -6.27 -29.59
CA LEU A 297 19.00 -5.69 -30.81
C LEU A 297 19.34 -4.21 -30.95
N VAL A 298 19.39 -3.47 -29.85
CA VAL A 298 19.76 -2.04 -29.84
C VAL A 298 21.26 -1.84 -30.02
N GLY A 299 22.11 -2.69 -29.45
CA GLY A 299 23.55 -2.63 -29.72
C GLY A 299 23.88 -2.78 -31.22
N VAL A 300 23.13 -3.61 -31.94
CA VAL A 300 23.34 -3.88 -33.37
C VAL A 300 22.72 -2.80 -34.27
N PHE A 301 21.51 -2.30 -33.96
CA PHE A 301 20.85 -1.29 -34.81
C PHE A 301 21.45 0.12 -34.70
N PHE A 302 22.04 0.47 -33.55
CA PHE A 302 22.35 1.87 -33.22
C PHE A 302 23.82 2.25 -33.34
N GLY A 303 24.72 1.30 -33.67
CA GLY A 303 26.09 1.60 -34.10
C GLY A 303 26.19 2.35 -35.44
N ILE A 304 25.04 2.63 -36.10
CA ILE A 304 24.95 3.16 -37.45
C ILE A 304 24.51 4.65 -37.49
N TRP A 305 23.94 5.22 -36.42
CA TRP A 305 23.37 6.59 -36.44
C TRP A 305 24.13 7.62 -35.57
N LYS A 306 24.42 8.80 -36.16
CA LYS A 306 25.34 9.83 -35.65
C LYS A 306 24.74 10.88 -34.68
N PHE A 307 23.62 10.63 -34.01
CA PHE A 307 22.97 11.66 -33.16
C PHE A 307 22.59 11.16 -31.76
N SER A 308 23.34 11.63 -30.76
CA SER A 308 23.16 11.33 -29.32
C SER A 308 21.79 11.73 -28.74
N LEU A 309 21.12 12.74 -29.29
CA LEU A 309 19.77 13.13 -28.87
C LEU A 309 18.71 12.08 -29.25
N VAL A 310 18.84 11.48 -30.45
CA VAL A 310 17.97 10.40 -30.91
C VAL A 310 18.20 9.14 -30.08
N LEU A 311 19.45 8.89 -29.68
CA LEU A 311 19.83 7.78 -28.81
C LEU A 311 19.17 7.88 -27.42
N ALA A 312 19.08 9.08 -26.85
CA ALA A 312 18.44 9.32 -25.55
C ALA A 312 16.91 9.14 -25.62
N ILE A 313 16.26 9.68 -26.66
CA ILE A 313 14.81 9.55 -26.87
C ILE A 313 14.43 8.09 -27.16
N ALA A 314 15.21 7.38 -27.97
CA ALA A 314 14.98 5.98 -28.31
C ALA A 314 15.23 5.05 -27.11
N SER A 315 16.25 5.31 -26.28
CA SER A 315 16.51 4.55 -25.04
C SER A 315 15.39 4.71 -24.02
N PHE A 316 14.77 5.90 -23.98
CA PHE A 316 13.56 6.13 -23.20
C PHE A 316 12.38 5.30 -23.74
N GLY A 317 12.13 5.31 -25.06
CA GLY A 317 11.10 4.47 -25.70
C GLY A 317 11.31 2.97 -25.48
N LEU A 318 12.57 2.52 -25.44
CA LEU A 318 12.94 1.13 -25.18
C LEU A 318 12.54 0.66 -23.78
N PHE A 319 12.69 1.51 -22.77
CA PHE A 319 12.25 1.22 -21.42
C PHE A 319 10.72 1.03 -21.35
N PHE A 320 9.94 1.84 -22.09
CA PHE A 320 8.50 1.63 -22.22
C PHE A 320 8.16 0.30 -22.91
N ALA A 321 8.90 -0.09 -23.95
CA ALA A 321 8.72 -1.36 -24.63
C ALA A 321 9.00 -2.57 -23.70
N ILE A 322 10.02 -2.48 -22.84
CA ILE A 322 10.32 -3.50 -21.82
C ILE A 322 9.18 -3.60 -20.81
N VAL A 323 8.68 -2.47 -20.29
CA VAL A 323 7.56 -2.45 -19.35
C VAL A 323 6.26 -2.97 -20.00
N ALA A 324 6.01 -2.63 -21.26
CA ALA A 324 4.87 -3.13 -22.03
C ALA A 324 4.96 -4.64 -22.29
N ALA A 325 6.15 -5.15 -22.66
CA ALA A 325 6.38 -6.58 -22.81
C ALA A 325 6.20 -7.33 -21.48
N MET A 326 6.68 -6.78 -20.36
CA MET A 326 6.45 -7.35 -19.03
C MET A 326 4.95 -7.43 -18.67
N ASN A 327 4.15 -6.45 -19.11
CA ASN A 327 2.70 -6.47 -18.96
C ASN A 327 2.03 -7.55 -19.82
N MET A 328 2.42 -7.68 -21.09
CA MET A 328 1.90 -8.74 -21.96
C MET A 328 2.27 -10.14 -21.44
N LEU A 329 3.45 -10.29 -20.82
CA LEU A 329 3.96 -11.56 -20.31
C LEU A 329 3.50 -11.92 -18.89
N MET A 330 2.62 -11.11 -18.27
CA MET A 330 2.04 -11.35 -16.93
C MET A 330 3.07 -11.65 -15.81
N VAL A 331 4.23 -10.99 -15.85
CA VAL A 331 5.30 -11.21 -14.86
C VAL A 331 5.02 -10.45 -13.55
N LYS A 332 5.23 -11.08 -12.38
CA LYS A 332 5.18 -10.38 -11.08
C LYS A 332 6.23 -9.26 -11.06
N ARG A 333 5.79 -8.00 -11.07
CA ARG A 333 6.67 -6.83 -10.94
C ARG A 333 7.26 -6.81 -9.52
N THR A 334 8.48 -7.29 -9.35
CA THR A 334 9.21 -7.14 -8.07
C THR A 334 10.14 -5.93 -8.12
N PHE A 335 10.43 -5.36 -6.95
CA PHE A 335 11.33 -4.22 -6.80
C PHE A 335 12.67 -4.44 -7.52
N GLY A 336 13.25 -5.63 -7.38
CA GLY A 336 14.51 -5.99 -8.04
C GLY A 336 14.44 -6.00 -9.58
N MET A 337 13.28 -6.31 -10.17
CA MET A 337 13.15 -6.33 -11.64
C MET A 337 13.10 -4.93 -12.24
N LEU A 338 12.44 -3.97 -11.59
CA LEU A 338 12.39 -2.59 -12.06
C LEU A 338 13.78 -1.94 -11.99
N TRP A 339 14.54 -2.24 -10.94
CA TRP A 339 15.94 -1.83 -10.82
C TRP A 339 16.85 -2.51 -11.83
N ALA A 340 16.67 -3.81 -12.08
CA ALA A 340 17.44 -4.53 -13.10
C ALA A 340 17.15 -3.99 -14.51
N ALA A 341 15.88 -3.71 -14.84
CA ALA A 341 15.49 -3.10 -16.11
C ALA A 341 16.10 -1.69 -16.26
N GLY A 342 15.99 -0.84 -15.24
CA GLY A 342 16.59 0.49 -15.25
C GLY A 342 18.12 0.44 -15.37
N GLY A 343 18.77 -0.47 -14.65
CA GLY A 343 20.22 -0.69 -14.71
C GLY A 343 20.69 -1.17 -16.08
N LEU A 344 19.96 -2.08 -16.72
CA LEU A 344 20.27 -2.55 -18.08
C LEU A 344 20.08 -1.45 -19.13
N THR A 345 19.06 -0.60 -18.99
CA THR A 345 18.89 0.57 -19.87
C THR A 345 20.04 1.57 -19.71
N LEU A 346 20.47 1.86 -18.48
CA LEU A 346 21.61 2.73 -18.21
C LEU A 346 22.92 2.16 -18.76
N LEU A 347 23.14 0.85 -18.59
CA LEU A 347 24.29 0.15 -19.14
C LEU A 347 24.30 0.23 -20.69
N GLY A 348 23.14 0.04 -21.33
CA GLY A 348 23.00 0.17 -22.78
C GLY A 348 23.35 1.57 -23.29
N VAL A 349 22.86 2.62 -22.62
CA VAL A 349 23.19 4.03 -22.94
C VAL A 349 24.68 4.30 -22.75
N ALA A 350 25.29 3.78 -21.68
CA ALA A 350 26.71 3.95 -21.41
C ALA A 350 27.59 3.27 -22.48
N ILE A 351 27.28 2.02 -22.84
CA ILE A 351 28.01 1.28 -23.89
C ILE A 351 27.88 2.00 -25.24
N ALA A 352 26.67 2.40 -25.63
CA ALA A 352 26.45 3.11 -26.89
C ALA A 352 27.19 4.46 -26.92
N SER A 353 27.24 5.19 -25.80
CA SER A 353 27.98 6.45 -25.69
C SER A 353 29.49 6.26 -25.81
N VAL A 354 30.04 5.19 -25.24
CA VAL A 354 31.47 4.84 -25.37
C VAL A 354 31.82 4.45 -26.81
N ILE A 355 30.98 3.65 -27.47
CA ILE A 355 31.15 3.25 -28.86
C ILE A 355 31.09 4.47 -29.79
N GLU A 356 30.13 5.38 -29.60
CA GLU A 356 30.04 6.61 -30.39
C GLU A 356 31.27 7.50 -30.19
N ALA A 357 31.74 7.66 -28.95
CA ALA A 357 32.96 8.41 -28.66
C ALA A 357 34.19 7.79 -29.34
N ALA A 358 34.33 6.45 -29.29
CA ALA A 358 35.42 5.72 -29.93
C ALA A 358 35.38 5.82 -31.46
N LEU A 359 34.20 5.66 -32.09
CA LEU A 359 34.03 5.79 -33.54
C LEU A 359 34.32 7.21 -34.04
N ARG A 360 33.89 8.25 -33.30
CA ARG A 360 34.21 9.65 -33.64
C ARG A 360 35.70 9.96 -33.46
N LEU A 361 36.33 9.42 -32.41
CA LEU A 361 37.78 9.50 -32.21
C LEU A 361 38.54 8.90 -33.40
N MET A 362 38.16 7.71 -33.85
CA MET A 362 38.81 7.03 -34.98
C MET A 362 38.60 7.77 -36.31
N SER A 363 37.53 8.55 -36.46
CA SER A 363 37.24 9.30 -37.69
C SER A 363 37.97 10.64 -37.83
N THR A 364 38.63 11.15 -36.77
CA THR A 364 39.16 12.52 -36.74
C THR A 364 40.62 12.65 -36.29
N ILE A 365 41.33 11.54 -36.04
CA ILE A 365 42.63 11.56 -35.33
C ILE A 365 43.63 10.56 -35.94
N THR A 366 44.89 10.97 -36.13
CA THR A 366 46.02 10.09 -36.48
C THR A 366 46.57 9.37 -35.24
N LEU A 367 47.11 8.14 -35.40
CA LEU A 367 47.54 7.27 -34.29
C LEU A 367 48.40 7.97 -33.23
N GLU A 368 49.30 8.87 -33.64
CA GLU A 368 50.21 9.61 -32.74
C GLU A 368 49.50 10.54 -31.73
N GLN A 369 48.34 11.11 -32.08
CA GLN A 369 47.62 12.01 -31.18
C GLN A 369 46.86 11.27 -30.07
N VAL A 370 46.58 9.97 -30.27
CA VAL A 370 45.93 9.10 -29.28
C VAL A 370 46.92 8.67 -28.19
N GLU A 371 48.18 8.38 -28.55
CA GLU A 371 49.23 7.98 -27.59
C GLU A 371 49.61 9.09 -26.60
N LEU A 372 49.53 10.36 -27.01
CA LEU A 372 49.87 11.51 -26.16
C LEU A 372 48.72 12.01 -25.26
N GLY A 373 47.54 11.38 -25.32
CA GLY A 373 46.38 11.78 -24.49
C GLY A 373 45.80 13.17 -24.80
N LEU A 374 46.30 13.87 -25.83
CA LEU A 374 45.93 15.24 -26.22
C LEU A 374 44.49 15.35 -26.74
N VAL A 375 43.85 14.22 -27.03
CA VAL A 375 42.47 14.15 -27.51
C VAL A 375 41.46 14.68 -26.49
N PHE A 376 41.68 14.43 -25.20
CA PHE A 376 40.77 14.87 -24.12
C PHE A 376 40.87 16.37 -23.79
N LEU A 377 41.90 17.05 -24.31
CA LEU A 377 42.12 18.49 -24.11
C LEU A 377 41.48 19.34 -25.22
N ARG A 378 40.94 18.73 -26.29
CA ARG A 378 40.27 19.49 -27.34
C ARG A 378 38.92 20.05 -26.83
N PRO A 379 38.65 21.36 -27.03
CA PRO A 379 37.41 21.99 -26.57
C PRO A 379 36.14 21.31 -27.10
N GLU A 380 36.19 20.79 -28.32
CA GLU A 380 35.07 20.06 -28.93
C GLU A 380 34.81 18.71 -28.25
N THR A 381 35.87 18.00 -27.83
CA THR A 381 35.75 16.72 -27.13
C THR A 381 35.21 16.94 -25.71
N GLN A 382 35.66 17.99 -25.02
CA GLN A 382 35.13 18.38 -23.71
C GLN A 382 33.66 18.82 -23.80
N ARG A 383 33.29 19.59 -24.83
CA ARG A 383 31.90 20.00 -25.08
C ARG A 383 31.00 18.80 -25.35
N LEU A 384 31.45 17.84 -26.15
CA LEU A 384 30.71 16.61 -26.44
C LEU A 384 30.59 15.70 -25.20
N MET A 385 31.66 15.54 -24.42
CA MET A 385 31.60 14.82 -23.13
C MET A 385 30.62 15.50 -22.18
N GLY A 386 30.62 16.83 -22.08
CA GLY A 386 29.69 17.59 -21.26
C GLY A 386 28.23 17.41 -21.67
N ILE A 387 27.94 17.43 -22.98
CA ILE A 387 26.59 17.17 -23.50
C ILE A 387 26.16 15.73 -23.20
N ASN A 388 27.03 14.74 -23.43
CA ASN A 388 26.70 13.34 -23.16
C ASN A 388 26.50 13.07 -21.66
N LEU A 389 27.27 13.72 -20.78
CA LEU A 389 27.05 13.67 -19.33
C LEU A 389 25.72 14.29 -18.92
N ALA A 390 25.37 15.45 -19.48
CA ALA A 390 24.10 16.12 -19.20
C ALA A 390 22.89 15.28 -19.66
N VAL A 391 22.95 14.73 -20.87
CA VAL A 391 21.93 13.82 -21.40
C VAL A 391 21.81 12.57 -20.55
N SER A 392 22.93 11.95 -20.16
CA SER A 392 22.94 10.77 -19.29
C SER A 392 22.35 11.07 -17.91
N ALA A 393 22.63 12.23 -17.34
CA ALA A 393 22.07 12.66 -16.06
C ALA A 393 20.54 12.86 -16.15
N VAL A 394 20.04 13.48 -17.23
CA VAL A 394 18.59 13.66 -17.45
C VAL A 394 17.88 12.33 -17.65
N VAL A 395 18.43 11.42 -18.47
CA VAL A 395 17.86 10.08 -18.69
C VAL A 395 17.87 9.26 -17.40
N THR A 396 18.94 9.35 -16.61
CA THR A 396 19.02 8.70 -15.30
C THR A 396 17.97 9.25 -14.34
N ALA A 397 17.85 10.57 -14.21
CA ALA A 397 16.87 11.21 -13.35
C ALA A 397 15.43 10.86 -13.76
N ALA A 398 15.12 10.84 -15.06
CA ALA A 398 13.81 10.47 -15.59
C ALA A 398 13.49 8.99 -15.38
N THR A 399 14.47 8.10 -15.59
CA THR A 399 14.32 6.65 -15.33
C THR A 399 14.11 6.39 -13.84
N LEU A 400 14.87 7.06 -12.97
CA LEU A 400 14.72 6.97 -11.53
C LEU A 400 13.33 7.48 -11.10
N TRP A 401 12.90 8.64 -11.61
CA TRP A 401 11.57 9.19 -11.35
C TRP A 401 10.47 8.23 -11.80
N PHE A 402 10.59 7.62 -12.99
CA PHE A 402 9.60 6.70 -13.51
C PHE A 402 9.57 5.37 -12.77
N VAL A 403 10.72 4.81 -12.38
CA VAL A 403 10.78 3.61 -11.51
C VAL A 403 10.09 3.92 -10.17
N LEU A 404 10.35 5.08 -9.59
CA LEU A 404 9.67 5.54 -8.37
C LEU A 404 8.17 5.78 -8.60
N HIS A 405 7.76 6.23 -9.79
CA HIS A 405 6.35 6.42 -10.16
C HIS A 405 5.63 5.09 -10.39
N GLN A 406 6.22 4.14 -11.11
CA GLN A 406 5.67 2.80 -11.28
C GLN A 406 5.63 2.03 -9.96
N GLN A 407 6.57 2.29 -9.05
CA GLN A 407 6.48 1.81 -7.67
C GLN A 407 5.21 2.35 -6.96
N ARG A 408 4.81 3.60 -7.20
CA ARG A 408 3.53 4.13 -6.67
C ARG A 408 2.32 3.35 -7.20
N GLN A 409 2.35 2.95 -8.47
CA GLN A 409 1.23 2.24 -9.10
C GLN A 409 1.20 0.74 -8.76
N ALA A 410 2.33 0.04 -8.76
CA ALA A 410 2.41 -1.40 -8.49
C ALA A 410 2.08 -1.75 -7.03
N VAL A 411 2.31 -0.84 -6.09
CA VAL A 411 1.92 -1.00 -4.67
C VAL A 411 0.39 -1.05 -4.51
N HIS A 412 -0.39 -0.45 -5.43
CA HIS A 412 -1.85 -0.57 -5.42
C HIS A 412 -2.37 -1.92 -5.92
N GLU A 413 -1.58 -2.68 -6.70
CA GLU A 413 -2.01 -3.94 -7.32
C GLU A 413 -1.63 -5.21 -6.52
N LEU A 414 -0.86 -5.08 -5.42
CA LEU A 414 -0.19 -6.19 -4.75
C LEU A 414 -0.71 -6.55 -3.35
N ALA A 415 -1.83 -5.98 -2.92
CA ALA A 415 -2.55 -6.54 -1.78
C ALA A 415 -3.21 -7.85 -2.22
N HIS A 416 -3.01 -8.92 -1.46
CA HIS A 416 -3.86 -10.10 -1.56
C HIS A 416 -5.32 -9.65 -1.47
N PRO A 417 -6.25 -10.18 -2.29
CA PRO A 417 -7.67 -10.01 -2.05
C PRO A 417 -8.01 -10.63 -0.69
N THR A 418 -7.93 -9.81 0.34
CA THR A 418 -8.48 -10.10 1.66
C THR A 418 -9.92 -9.60 1.64
N ILE A 419 -10.83 -10.49 2.01
CA ILE A 419 -12.19 -10.14 2.40
C ILE A 419 -12.18 -10.17 3.91
N GLU A 420 -12.27 -9.01 4.55
CA GLU A 420 -12.47 -8.91 6.00
C GLU A 420 -13.94 -8.60 6.23
N HIS A 421 -14.62 -9.38 7.05
CA HIS A 421 -15.97 -9.04 7.49
C HIS A 421 -15.88 -7.93 8.54
N SER A 422 -16.94 -7.15 8.71
CA SER A 422 -17.11 -6.25 9.85
C SER A 422 -18.62 -6.04 10.06
N GLY A 423 -19.11 -6.35 11.26
CA GLY A 423 -20.49 -6.07 11.58
C GLY A 423 -20.69 -4.55 11.67
N ILE A 424 -21.66 -4.02 10.94
CA ILE A 424 -22.32 -2.78 11.36
C ILE A 424 -23.53 -3.26 12.16
N GLU A 425 -23.47 -3.18 13.48
CA GLU A 425 -24.68 -3.24 14.29
C GLU A 425 -25.52 -2.01 13.93
N GLY A 426 -26.64 -2.27 13.26
CA GLY A 426 -27.60 -1.26 12.80
C GLY A 426 -28.38 -0.61 13.92
#